data_AF-A0A850PGN7-F1
#
_entry.id   AF-A0A850PGN7-F1
#
_cell.length_a   1.000
_cell.length_b   1.000
_cell.length_c   1.000
_cell.angle_alpha   90.00
_cell.angle_beta   90.00
_cell.angle_gamma   90.00
#
_symmetry.space_group_name_H-M   'P 1'
#
loop_
_entity.id
_entity.type
_entity.pdbx_description
1 polymer ?
#
loop_
_entity_poly.entity_id
_entity_poly.type
_entity_poly.pdbx_seq_one_letter_code
_entity_poly.pdbx_strand_id
1 'polypeptide(L)'
;MNAIAHDAVVDEAVLNDAELKARFTTDVLPLADVLQRGARRLTRNDADAEDLLQETLIRAYKGFRHFNDGTNLKAWLFRIQHNQWINAYRWKERRPAEVLSEEITDRELAGYGAHLSTGLRSAEAEVLDSLPDSEVRDALGRLSEGFRMVLYYADVQGYTYAETAVLMDIPIGTVMSRVSRARTQLRGALADTTSARGRSVCGPAVARHRRPQGNPATRRATVGACSARCAPRDISAQSSAE
;
A
#
# COMPACT_ATOMS: atom_id res chain seq x y z
N MET A 1 19.06 17.09 -51.16
CA MET A 1 19.88 18.23 -50.68
C MET A 1 19.69 18.57 -49.19
N ASN A 2 18.92 17.80 -48.40
CA ASN A 2 18.68 18.10 -46.97
C ASN A 2 19.53 17.29 -45.95
N ALA A 3 20.44 16.41 -46.40
CA ALA A 3 21.21 15.56 -45.48
C ALA A 3 22.45 16.26 -44.88
N ILE A 4 23.03 17.23 -45.59
CA ILE A 4 24.31 17.87 -45.19
C ILE A 4 24.11 18.91 -44.07
N ALA A 5 22.94 19.54 -44.00
CA ALA A 5 22.65 20.53 -42.96
C ALA A 5 22.37 19.91 -41.58
N HIS A 6 21.92 18.65 -41.52
CA HIS A 6 21.68 18.00 -40.23
C HIS A 6 22.98 17.58 -39.55
N ASP A 7 23.98 17.11 -40.32
CA ASP A 7 25.30 16.74 -39.79
C ASP A 7 26.06 17.95 -39.22
N ALA A 8 26.04 19.10 -39.90
CA ALA A 8 26.76 20.29 -39.43
C ALA A 8 26.21 20.89 -38.11
N VAL A 9 24.88 20.85 -37.93
CA VAL A 9 24.23 21.34 -36.68
C VAL A 9 24.45 20.35 -35.52
N VAL A 10 24.54 19.05 -35.83
CA VAL A 10 24.91 18.04 -34.83
C VAL A 10 26.37 18.22 -34.42
N ASP A 11 27.29 18.47 -35.35
CA ASP A 11 28.70 18.75 -35.05
C ASP A 11 28.89 20.01 -34.19
N GLU A 12 28.21 21.13 -34.50
CA GLU A 12 28.31 22.37 -33.71
C GLU A 12 27.75 22.20 -32.28
N ALA A 13 26.64 21.49 -32.12
CA ALA A 13 26.07 21.20 -30.80
C ALA A 13 26.92 20.21 -29.98
N VAL A 14 27.55 19.24 -30.64
CA VAL A 14 28.46 18.28 -30.01
C VAL A 14 29.77 18.95 -29.59
N LEU A 15 30.31 19.86 -30.41
CA LEU A 15 31.46 20.69 -30.06
C LEU A 15 31.16 21.58 -28.84
N ASN A 16 29.98 22.20 -28.80
CA ASN A 16 29.54 23.01 -27.66
C ASN A 16 29.37 22.18 -26.37
N ASP A 17 28.87 20.94 -26.46
CA ASP A 17 28.78 20.07 -25.28
C ASP A 17 30.16 19.58 -24.79
N ALA A 18 31.08 19.31 -25.72
CA ALA A 18 32.46 18.95 -25.38
C ALA A 18 33.22 20.10 -24.71
N GLU A 19 33.08 21.32 -25.22
CA GLU A 19 33.62 22.54 -24.62
C GLU A 19 33.01 22.81 -23.24
N LEU A 20 31.70 22.67 -23.11
CA LEU A 20 31.00 22.82 -21.83
C LEU A 20 31.46 21.78 -20.80
N LYS A 21 31.66 20.54 -21.23
CA LYS A 21 32.21 19.47 -20.39
C LYS A 21 33.63 19.79 -19.94
N ALA A 22 34.49 20.28 -20.84
CA ALA A 22 35.85 20.68 -20.51
C ALA A 22 35.88 21.83 -19.49
N ARG A 23 35.02 22.85 -19.68
CA ARG A 23 34.85 23.95 -18.73
C ARG A 23 34.37 23.46 -17.36
N PHE A 24 33.33 22.62 -17.33
CA PHE A 24 32.81 22.04 -16.10
C PHE A 24 33.88 21.24 -15.35
N THR A 25 34.65 20.43 -16.08
CA THR A 25 35.72 19.60 -15.51
C THR A 25 36.79 20.46 -14.87
N THR A 26 37.20 21.55 -15.53
CA THR A 26 38.24 22.46 -15.05
C THR A 26 37.80 23.23 -13.81
N ASP A 27 36.56 23.70 -13.79
CA ASP A 27 36.06 24.58 -12.73
C ASP A 27 35.53 23.83 -11.50
N VAL A 28 34.86 22.68 -11.72
CA VAL A 28 34.11 21.96 -10.68
C VAL A 28 34.93 20.85 -10.03
N LEU A 29 35.78 20.12 -10.76
CA LEU A 29 36.56 19.03 -10.16
C LEU A 29 37.45 19.47 -8.99
N PRO A 30 38.15 20.63 -9.04
CA PRO A 30 38.94 21.10 -7.89
C PRO A 30 38.09 21.38 -6.64
N LEU A 31 36.79 21.64 -6.83
CA LEU A 31 35.85 21.89 -5.74
C LEU A 31 35.19 20.61 -5.20
N ALA A 32 35.33 19.47 -5.90
CA ALA A 32 34.72 18.20 -5.51
C ALA A 32 35.14 17.76 -4.10
N ASP A 33 36.43 17.86 -3.77
CA ASP A 33 36.94 17.52 -2.44
C ASP A 33 36.34 18.40 -1.33
N VAL A 34 36.12 19.68 -1.63
CA VAL A 34 35.52 20.62 -0.68
C VAL A 34 34.04 20.28 -0.46
N LEU A 35 33.32 19.93 -1.54
CA LEU A 35 31.93 19.47 -1.47
C LEU A 35 31.81 18.13 -0.74
N GLN A 36 32.76 17.20 -0.92
CA GLN A 36 32.77 15.91 -0.24
C GLN A 36 32.96 16.08 1.27
N ARG A 37 33.87 16.98 1.68
CA ARG A 37 34.02 17.35 3.11
C ARG A 37 32.75 18.00 3.67
N GLY A 38 32.04 18.79 2.86
CA GLY A 38 30.73 19.37 3.21
C GLY A 38 29.65 18.29 3.38
N ALA A 39 29.55 17.36 2.43
CA ALA A 39 28.60 16.25 2.46
C ALA A 39 28.78 15.38 3.71
N ARG A 40 30.03 15.00 4.03
CA ARG A 40 30.37 14.22 5.22
C ARG A 40 29.90 14.88 6.52
N ARG A 41 29.96 16.21 6.62
CA ARG A 41 29.45 16.96 7.78
C ARG A 41 27.92 16.93 7.87
N LEU A 42 27.23 16.85 6.74
CA LEU A 42 25.76 16.81 6.67
C LEU A 42 25.19 15.41 6.92
N THR A 43 25.77 14.37 6.33
CA THR A 43 25.24 12.99 6.38
C THR A 43 25.77 12.18 7.55
N ARG A 44 26.98 12.48 8.04
CA ARG A 44 27.70 11.69 9.07
C ARG A 44 27.93 10.21 8.69
N ASN A 45 27.73 9.86 7.41
CA ASN A 45 27.96 8.55 6.84
C ASN A 45 28.69 8.74 5.51
N ASP A 46 29.73 7.94 5.27
CA ASP A 46 30.60 8.05 4.10
C ASP A 46 29.89 7.66 2.80
N ALA A 47 29.10 6.59 2.83
CA ALA A 47 28.33 6.13 1.67
C ALA A 47 27.28 7.18 1.26
N ASP A 48 26.48 7.64 2.22
CA ASP A 48 25.47 8.69 1.97
C ASP A 48 26.11 10.01 1.50
N ALA A 49 27.35 10.31 1.94
CA ALA A 49 28.07 11.51 1.51
C ALA A 49 28.48 11.43 0.03
N GLU A 50 28.96 10.27 -0.41
CA GLU A 50 29.31 10.01 -1.81
C GLU A 50 28.07 10.12 -2.71
N ASP A 51 26.95 9.50 -2.31
CA ASP A 51 25.69 9.59 -3.04
C ASP A 51 25.21 11.04 -3.17
N LEU A 52 25.29 11.81 -2.07
CA LEU A 52 24.93 13.22 -2.08
C LEU A 52 25.84 14.05 -3.00
N LEU A 53 27.14 13.77 -3.01
CA LEU A 53 28.08 14.43 -3.93
C LEU A 53 27.74 14.12 -5.38
N GLN A 54 27.51 12.85 -5.71
CA GLN A 54 27.20 12.42 -7.07
C GLN A 54 25.91 13.07 -7.59
N GLU A 55 24.84 13.02 -6.80
CA GLU A 55 23.56 13.68 -7.16
C GLU A 55 23.73 15.19 -7.32
N THR A 56 24.58 15.82 -6.49
CA THR A 56 24.93 17.24 -6.63
C THR A 56 25.63 17.53 -7.94
N LEU A 57 26.64 16.73 -8.31
CA LEU A 57 27.40 16.90 -9.56
C LEU A 57 26.53 16.68 -10.80
N ILE A 58 25.65 15.67 -10.77
CA ILE A 58 24.70 15.40 -11.86
C ILE A 58 23.77 16.60 -12.08
N ARG A 59 23.23 17.17 -10.99
CA ARG A 59 22.37 18.36 -11.09
C ARG A 59 23.13 19.62 -11.47
N ALA A 60 24.36 19.77 -10.97
CA ALA A 60 25.23 20.86 -11.36
C ALA A 60 25.51 20.81 -12.86
N TYR A 61 25.87 19.65 -13.41
CA TYR A 61 26.11 19.47 -14.84
C TYR A 61 24.88 19.82 -15.69
N LYS A 62 23.70 19.33 -15.31
CA LYS A 62 22.43 19.67 -15.98
C LYS A 62 22.12 21.17 -15.95
N GLY A 63 22.45 21.85 -14.85
CA GLY A 63 22.24 23.29 -14.66
C GLY A 63 23.35 24.18 -15.21
N PHE A 64 24.50 23.62 -15.57
CA PHE A 64 25.72 24.37 -15.85
C PHE A 64 25.62 25.27 -17.08
N ARG A 65 24.79 24.89 -18.07
CA ARG A 65 24.49 25.72 -19.25
C ARG A 65 23.86 27.08 -18.90
N HIS A 66 23.17 27.18 -17.78
CA HIS A 66 22.49 28.39 -17.32
C HIS A 66 23.31 29.18 -16.28
N PHE A 67 24.49 28.68 -15.94
CA PHE A 67 25.36 29.35 -14.99
C PHE A 67 26.09 30.51 -15.67
N ASN A 68 26.03 31.69 -15.07
CA ASN A 68 26.72 32.87 -15.56
C ASN A 68 28.14 32.93 -14.98
N ASP A 69 29.11 32.94 -15.88
CA ASP A 69 30.53 33.07 -15.55
C ASP A 69 30.78 34.40 -14.81
N GLY A 70 31.53 34.34 -13.70
CA GLY A 70 31.79 35.49 -12.81
C GLY A 70 30.96 35.51 -11.52
N THR A 71 29.95 34.66 -11.38
CA THR A 71 29.28 34.44 -10.09
C THR A 71 30.02 33.41 -9.22
N ASN A 72 29.78 33.40 -7.91
CA ASN A 72 30.48 32.49 -6.98
C ASN A 72 30.01 31.03 -7.18
N LEU A 73 30.73 30.29 -8.03
CA LEU A 73 30.47 28.88 -8.35
C LEU A 73 30.39 28.00 -7.09
N LYS A 74 31.30 28.21 -6.14
CA LYS A 74 31.34 27.45 -4.88
C LYS A 74 30.04 27.62 -4.09
N ALA A 75 29.55 28.85 -3.95
CA ALA A 75 28.29 29.13 -3.25
C ALA A 75 27.09 28.51 -3.98
N TRP A 76 27.10 28.53 -5.31
CA TRP A 76 26.06 27.90 -6.13
C TRP A 76 26.03 26.37 -5.95
N LEU A 77 27.18 25.71 -5.99
CA LEU A 77 27.30 24.26 -5.75
C LEU A 77 26.85 23.86 -4.34
N PHE A 78 27.26 24.62 -3.31
CA PHE A 78 26.79 24.38 -1.95
C PHE A 78 25.27 24.56 -1.80
N ARG A 79 24.67 25.49 -2.55
CA ARG A 79 23.22 25.66 -2.56
C ARG A 79 22.51 24.46 -3.19
N ILE A 80 23.04 23.93 -4.28
CA ILE A 80 22.51 22.70 -4.90
C ILE A 80 22.62 21.53 -3.91
N GLN A 81 23.80 21.35 -3.31
CA GLN A 81 24.07 20.27 -2.35
C GLN A 81 23.13 20.31 -1.15
N HIS A 82 22.95 21.49 -0.55
CA HIS A 82 22.08 21.65 0.61
C HIS A 82 20.60 21.38 0.25
N ASN A 83 20.14 21.85 -0.91
CA ASN A 83 18.79 21.55 -1.39
C ASN A 83 18.57 20.05 -1.60
N GLN A 84 19.57 19.33 -2.13
CA GLN A 84 19.49 17.87 -2.28
C GLN A 84 19.44 17.16 -0.93
N TRP A 85 20.27 17.59 0.02
CA TRP A 85 20.25 17.04 1.36
C TRP A 85 18.88 17.24 2.06
N ILE A 86 18.29 18.43 1.98
CA ILE A 86 16.94 18.68 2.54
C ILE A 86 15.90 17.78 1.87
N ASN A 87 15.95 17.62 0.56
CA ASN A 87 15.01 16.78 -0.18
C ASN A 87 15.15 15.31 0.20
N ALA A 88 16.38 14.81 0.30
CA ALA A 88 16.66 13.44 0.75
C ALA A 88 16.21 13.21 2.19
N TYR A 89 16.43 14.18 3.08
CA TYR A 89 15.98 14.12 4.47
C TYR A 89 14.45 14.02 4.59
N ARG A 90 13.71 14.89 3.89
CA ARG A 90 12.24 14.80 3.80
C ARG A 90 11.77 13.52 3.13
N TRP A 91 12.58 13.03 2.18
CA TRP A 91 12.56 11.71 1.56
C TRP A 91 12.37 10.60 2.59
N LYS A 92 13.40 10.52 3.42
CA LYS A 92 13.60 9.53 4.47
C LYS A 92 12.54 9.62 5.57
N GLU A 93 12.15 10.83 5.95
CA GLU A 93 11.13 11.06 7.00
C GLU A 93 9.73 10.56 6.60
N ARG A 94 9.40 10.57 5.30
CA ARG A 94 8.10 10.07 4.80
C ARG A 94 8.07 8.57 4.60
N ARG A 95 9.22 7.91 4.59
CA ARG A 95 9.33 6.47 4.39
C ARG A 95 9.24 5.75 5.75
N PRO A 96 8.70 4.53 5.78
CA PRO A 96 8.82 3.68 6.95
C PRO A 96 10.30 3.57 7.36
N ALA A 97 10.57 3.67 8.65
CA ALA A 97 11.92 3.52 9.15
C ALA A 97 12.33 2.05 8.99
N GLU A 98 13.30 1.81 8.11
CA GLU A 98 13.91 0.49 7.91
C GLU A 98 15.14 0.39 8.81
N VAL A 99 15.21 -0.67 9.62
CA VAL A 99 16.36 -0.98 10.47
C VAL A 99 16.99 -2.25 9.91
N LEU A 100 18.29 -2.20 9.63
CA LEU A 100 19.05 -3.37 9.21
C LEU A 100 19.24 -4.27 10.44
N SER A 101 18.69 -5.48 10.39
CA SER A 101 18.99 -6.55 11.33
C SER A 101 19.59 -7.73 10.55
N GLU A 102 20.52 -8.46 11.18
CA GLU A 102 21.13 -9.66 10.57
C GLU A 102 20.10 -10.79 10.42
N GLU A 103 19.16 -10.86 11.38
CA GLU A 103 18.05 -11.79 11.40
C GLU A 103 16.82 -11.12 12.03
N ILE A 104 15.62 -11.57 11.66
CA ILE A 104 14.37 -11.16 12.31
C ILE A 104 14.12 -12.15 13.44
N THR A 105 14.07 -11.67 14.67
CA THR A 105 13.87 -12.53 15.85
C THR A 105 12.43 -13.05 15.91
N ASP A 106 12.21 -14.26 16.41
CA ASP A 106 10.87 -14.82 16.66
C ASP A 106 9.96 -13.88 17.46
N ARG A 107 10.53 -13.12 18.41
CA ARG A 107 9.81 -12.10 19.19
C ARG A 107 9.29 -10.97 18.31
N GLU A 108 10.09 -10.51 17.36
CA GLU A 108 9.71 -9.45 16.42
C GLU A 108 8.62 -9.99 15.49
N LEU A 109 8.81 -11.21 14.97
CA LEU A 109 7.83 -11.87 14.13
C LEU A 109 6.47 -12.04 14.84
N ALA A 110 6.47 -12.46 16.10
CA ALA A 110 5.26 -12.57 16.92
C ALA A 110 4.59 -11.20 17.16
N GLY A 111 5.39 -10.15 17.37
CA GLY A 111 4.91 -8.77 17.47
C GLY A 111 4.21 -8.30 16.19
N TYR A 112 4.80 -8.57 15.01
CA TYR A 112 4.17 -8.27 13.72
C TYR A 112 2.91 -9.13 13.49
N GLY A 113 2.99 -10.42 13.83
CA GLY A 113 1.89 -11.37 13.75
C GLY A 113 0.63 -10.89 14.44
N ALA A 114 0.74 -10.25 15.60
CA ALA A 114 -0.41 -9.71 16.34
C ALA A 114 -1.18 -8.61 15.58
N HIS A 115 -0.55 -7.97 14.60
CA HIS A 115 -1.16 -6.90 13.79
C HIS A 115 -1.61 -7.37 12.39
N LEU A 116 -1.32 -8.62 12.01
CA LEU A 116 -1.85 -9.19 10.77
C LEU A 116 -3.31 -9.62 10.95
N SER A 117 -4.13 -9.42 9.92
CA SER A 117 -5.54 -9.81 9.91
C SER A 117 -5.78 -11.31 10.15
N THR A 118 -4.82 -12.15 9.75
CA THR A 118 -4.86 -13.60 9.91
C THR A 118 -4.03 -14.10 11.09
N GLY A 119 -3.20 -13.23 11.69
CA GLY A 119 -2.19 -13.63 12.66
C GLY A 119 -1.08 -14.53 12.09
N LEU A 120 -0.16 -14.95 12.96
CA LEU A 120 0.67 -16.14 12.73
C LEU A 120 -0.16 -17.36 13.11
N ARG A 121 -0.46 -18.22 12.14
CA ARG A 121 -1.31 -19.40 12.38
C ARG A 121 -0.44 -20.61 12.71
N SER A 122 -0.83 -21.34 13.76
CA SER A 122 -0.26 -22.63 14.09
C SER A 122 -0.73 -23.68 13.09
N ALA A 123 0.10 -24.70 12.82
CA ALA A 123 -0.27 -25.83 11.97
C ALA A 123 -1.53 -26.54 12.50
N GLU A 124 -1.74 -26.56 13.82
CA GLU A 124 -2.95 -27.12 14.42
C GLU A 124 -4.21 -26.32 14.04
N ALA A 125 -4.10 -24.99 13.97
CA ALA A 125 -5.23 -24.11 13.66
C ALA A 125 -5.63 -24.23 12.19
N GLU A 126 -4.65 -24.43 11.30
CA GLU A 126 -4.90 -24.72 9.88
C GLU A 126 -5.60 -26.07 9.69
N VAL A 127 -5.16 -27.10 10.42
CA VAL A 127 -5.82 -28.42 10.40
C VAL A 127 -7.24 -28.31 10.95
N LEU A 128 -7.47 -27.60 12.05
CA LEU A 128 -8.81 -27.42 12.62
C LEU A 128 -9.76 -26.68 11.67
N ASP A 129 -9.28 -25.68 10.92
CA ASP A 129 -10.08 -24.98 9.91
C ASP A 129 -10.39 -25.85 8.68
N SER A 130 -9.51 -26.83 8.38
CA SER A 130 -9.74 -27.78 7.28
C SER A 130 -10.76 -28.87 7.64
N LEU A 131 -11.00 -29.09 8.93
CA LEU A 131 -11.97 -30.09 9.38
C LEU A 131 -13.40 -29.59 9.10
N PRO A 132 -14.25 -30.42 8.47
CA PRO A 132 -15.61 -30.03 8.20
C PRO A 132 -16.37 -29.84 9.51
N ASP A 133 -16.95 -28.66 9.68
CA ASP A 133 -17.83 -28.36 10.81
C ASP A 133 -19.08 -29.24 10.72
N SER A 134 -19.15 -30.25 11.60
CA SER A 134 -20.21 -31.27 11.60
C SER A 134 -21.60 -30.64 11.72
N GLU A 135 -21.73 -29.56 12.49
CA GLU A 135 -23.00 -28.85 12.66
C GLU A 135 -23.45 -28.15 11.38
N VAL A 136 -22.51 -27.54 10.64
CA VAL A 136 -22.80 -26.90 9.34
C VAL A 136 -23.14 -27.95 8.28
N ARG A 137 -22.41 -29.07 8.27
CA ARG A 137 -22.68 -30.19 7.37
C ARG A 137 -24.08 -30.76 7.59
N ASP A 138 -24.47 -30.98 8.85
CA ASP A 138 -25.79 -31.50 9.20
C ASP A 138 -26.90 -30.52 8.86
N ALA A 139 -26.71 -29.22 9.12
CA ALA A 139 -27.65 -28.18 8.74
C ALA A 139 -27.85 -28.08 7.21
N LEU A 140 -26.76 -28.19 6.43
CA LEU A 140 -26.83 -28.27 4.97
C LEU A 140 -27.48 -29.58 4.49
N GLY A 141 -27.29 -30.68 5.23
CA GLY A 141 -27.92 -31.98 4.97
C GLY A 141 -29.45 -31.95 5.07
N ARG A 142 -30.01 -31.12 5.96
CA ARG A 142 -31.47 -30.97 6.16
C ARG A 142 -32.18 -30.22 5.02
N LEU A 143 -31.45 -29.45 4.22
CA LEU A 143 -32.01 -28.77 3.05
C LEU A 143 -32.30 -29.78 1.93
N SER A 144 -33.34 -29.52 1.12
CA SER A 144 -33.52 -30.24 -0.13
C SER A 144 -32.33 -29.99 -1.07
N GLU A 145 -32.02 -30.98 -1.91
CA GLU A 145 -30.86 -30.93 -2.82
C GLU A 145 -30.88 -29.68 -3.71
N GLY A 146 -32.06 -29.33 -4.25
CA GLY A 146 -32.24 -28.13 -5.07
C GLY A 146 -32.04 -26.80 -4.32
N PHE A 147 -32.16 -26.76 -3.00
CA PHE A 147 -31.82 -25.58 -2.19
C PHE A 147 -30.33 -25.55 -1.84
N ARG A 148 -29.74 -26.71 -1.54
CA ARG A 148 -28.33 -26.86 -1.22
C ARG A 148 -27.43 -26.46 -2.40
N MET A 149 -27.74 -26.94 -3.60
CA MET A 149 -26.93 -26.67 -4.79
C MET A 149 -26.91 -25.19 -5.18
N VAL A 150 -28.07 -24.52 -5.12
CA VAL A 150 -28.16 -23.09 -5.39
C VAL A 150 -27.31 -22.29 -4.41
N LEU A 151 -27.39 -22.64 -3.12
CA LEU A 151 -26.65 -21.96 -2.08
C LEU A 151 -25.14 -22.20 -2.20
N TYR A 152 -24.73 -23.41 -2.54
CA TYR A 152 -23.32 -23.75 -2.74
C TYR A 152 -22.70 -22.91 -3.86
N TYR A 153 -23.37 -22.83 -5.03
CA TYR A 153 -22.85 -22.03 -6.14
C TYR A 153 -22.85 -20.53 -5.84
N ALA A 154 -23.86 -20.01 -5.15
CA ALA A 154 -23.97 -18.59 -4.86
C ALA A 154 -23.06 -18.13 -3.69
N ASP A 155 -23.06 -18.85 -2.57
CA ASP A 155 -22.43 -18.39 -1.31
C ASP A 155 -21.05 -19.01 -1.04
N VAL A 156 -20.77 -20.22 -1.53
CA VAL A 156 -19.46 -20.87 -1.35
C VAL A 156 -18.55 -20.62 -2.55
N GLN A 157 -19.07 -20.81 -3.76
CA GLN A 157 -18.30 -20.61 -5.00
C GLN A 157 -18.33 -19.16 -5.51
N GLY A 158 -19.28 -18.34 -5.03
CA GLY A 158 -19.36 -16.92 -5.38
C GLY A 158 -19.87 -16.60 -6.78
N TYR A 159 -20.55 -17.53 -7.45
CA TYR A 159 -21.15 -17.28 -8.77
C TYR A 159 -22.29 -16.27 -8.69
N THR A 160 -22.49 -15.50 -9.76
CA THR A 160 -23.65 -14.62 -9.86
C THR A 160 -24.95 -15.42 -10.00
N TYR A 161 -26.09 -14.81 -9.67
CA TYR A 161 -27.39 -15.47 -9.82
C TYR A 161 -27.73 -15.83 -11.27
N ALA A 162 -27.21 -15.06 -12.24
CA ALA A 162 -27.37 -15.35 -13.66
C ALA A 162 -26.53 -16.56 -14.08
N GLU A 163 -25.29 -16.67 -13.61
CA GLU A 163 -24.42 -17.83 -13.88
C GLU A 163 -24.96 -19.10 -13.21
N THR A 164 -25.43 -18.99 -11.97
CA THR A 164 -26.05 -20.12 -11.25
C THR A 164 -27.31 -20.63 -11.96
N ALA A 165 -28.10 -19.72 -12.55
CA ALA A 165 -29.28 -20.06 -13.35
C ALA A 165 -28.90 -20.90 -14.59
N VAL A 166 -27.83 -20.50 -15.28
CA VAL A 166 -27.30 -21.24 -16.44
C VAL A 166 -26.71 -22.59 -16.02
N LEU A 167 -25.90 -22.62 -14.96
CA LEU A 167 -25.25 -23.84 -14.48
C LEU A 167 -26.23 -24.94 -14.08
N MET A 168 -27.38 -24.57 -13.52
CA MET A 168 -28.36 -25.55 -13.06
C MET A 168 -29.61 -25.64 -13.96
N ASP A 169 -29.61 -24.99 -15.12
CA ASP A 169 -30.73 -24.95 -16.06
C ASP A 169 -32.08 -24.57 -15.41
N ILE A 170 -32.08 -23.50 -14.60
CA ILE A 170 -33.30 -22.96 -13.97
C ILE A 170 -33.43 -21.44 -14.19
N PRO A 171 -34.66 -20.89 -14.21
CA PRO A 171 -34.86 -19.45 -14.33
C PRO A 171 -34.23 -18.66 -13.17
N ILE A 172 -33.74 -17.45 -13.46
CA ILE A 172 -33.12 -16.56 -12.45
C ILE A 172 -34.06 -16.24 -11.27
N GLY A 173 -35.37 -16.12 -11.51
CA GLY A 173 -36.37 -15.92 -10.44
C GLY A 173 -36.47 -17.13 -9.50
N THR A 174 -36.27 -18.33 -10.01
CA THR A 174 -36.22 -19.57 -9.22
C THR A 174 -34.94 -19.60 -8.38
N VAL A 175 -33.79 -19.19 -8.93
CA VAL A 175 -32.55 -19.03 -8.14
C VAL A 175 -32.76 -18.08 -6.97
N MET A 176 -33.28 -16.87 -7.21
CA MET A 176 -33.50 -15.88 -6.16
C MET A 176 -34.41 -16.36 -5.04
N SER A 177 -35.55 -16.98 -5.40
CA SER A 177 -36.50 -17.51 -4.42
C SER A 177 -35.92 -18.70 -3.65
N ARG A 178 -35.15 -19.57 -4.30
CA ARG A 178 -34.46 -20.71 -3.66
C ARG A 178 -33.36 -20.24 -2.70
N VAL A 179 -32.48 -19.31 -3.10
CA VAL A 179 -31.45 -18.71 -2.22
C VAL A 179 -32.09 -18.12 -0.96
N SER A 180 -33.14 -17.30 -1.14
CA SER A 180 -33.80 -16.62 -0.03
C SER A 180 -34.37 -17.62 0.98
N ARG A 181 -35.10 -18.64 0.51
CA ARG A 181 -35.69 -19.68 1.36
C ARG A 181 -34.62 -20.55 2.03
N ALA A 182 -33.58 -20.95 1.29
CA ALA A 182 -32.46 -21.73 1.83
C ALA A 182 -31.73 -20.99 2.96
N ARG A 183 -31.44 -19.70 2.78
CA ARG A 183 -30.84 -18.86 3.83
C ARG A 183 -31.73 -18.74 5.07
N THR A 184 -33.05 -18.63 4.91
CA THR A 184 -33.98 -18.59 6.06
C THR A 184 -33.99 -19.91 6.82
N GLN A 185 -34.00 -21.05 6.11
CA GLN A 185 -33.96 -22.38 6.75
C GLN A 185 -32.63 -22.61 7.49
N LEU A 186 -31.49 -22.21 6.91
CA LEU A 186 -30.19 -22.32 7.57
C LEU A 186 -30.05 -21.41 8.78
N ARG A 187 -30.56 -20.17 8.71
CA ARG A 187 -30.55 -19.27 9.87
C ARG A 187 -31.32 -19.87 11.04
N GLY A 188 -32.45 -20.53 10.78
CA GLY A 188 -33.20 -21.24 11.83
C GLY A 188 -32.43 -22.45 12.37
N ALA A 189 -31.81 -23.25 11.49
CA ALA A 189 -31.08 -24.46 11.89
C ALA A 189 -29.76 -24.18 12.66
N LEU A 190 -29.13 -23.02 12.44
CA LEU A 190 -27.82 -22.65 13.02
C LEU A 190 -27.91 -21.55 14.10
N ALA A 191 -29.11 -21.16 14.51
CA ALA A 191 -29.32 -20.08 15.50
C ALA A 191 -28.60 -20.38 16.82
N ASP A 192 -28.72 -21.60 17.32
CA ASP A 192 -28.15 -22.02 18.61
C ASP A 192 -26.61 -22.15 18.56
N THR A 193 -26.09 -22.76 17.49
CA THR A 193 -24.64 -22.88 17.20
C THR A 193 -23.93 -21.53 17.17
N THR A 194 -24.58 -20.53 16.57
CA THR A 194 -23.99 -19.21 16.36
C THR A 194 -23.90 -18.43 17.66
N SER A 195 -24.90 -18.59 18.54
CA SER A 195 -24.92 -18.00 19.88
C SER A 195 -23.83 -18.60 20.79
N ALA A 196 -23.65 -19.93 20.75
CA ALA A 196 -22.65 -20.64 21.55
C ALA A 196 -21.19 -20.27 21.19
N ARG A 197 -20.92 -19.91 19.93
CA ARG A 197 -19.56 -19.60 19.45
C ARG A 197 -19.20 -18.11 19.53
N GLY A 198 -20.05 -17.27 20.14
CA GLY A 198 -19.81 -15.83 20.28
C GLY A 198 -19.70 -15.08 18.95
N ARG A 199 -20.10 -15.71 17.84
CA ARG A 199 -20.12 -15.08 16.51
C ARG A 199 -21.39 -14.26 16.41
N SER A 200 -21.35 -12.98 16.78
CA SER A 200 -22.47 -12.10 16.48
C SER A 200 -22.67 -12.09 14.96
N VAL A 201 -23.85 -12.50 14.50
CA VAL A 201 -24.25 -12.25 13.12
C VAL A 201 -24.51 -10.76 13.02
N CYS A 202 -23.44 -9.97 12.84
CA CYS A 202 -23.56 -8.68 12.19
C CYS A 202 -24.03 -9.01 10.77
N GLY A 203 -25.35 -9.08 10.60
CA GLY A 203 -25.95 -9.24 9.28
C GLY A 203 -25.35 -8.18 8.37
N PRO A 204 -25.02 -8.51 7.11
CA PRO A 204 -24.36 -7.56 6.24
C PRO A 204 -25.27 -6.33 6.16
N ALA A 205 -24.76 -5.19 6.64
CA ALA A 205 -25.21 -3.92 6.14
C ALA A 205 -25.00 -4.04 4.63
N VAL A 206 -26.09 -4.26 3.89
CA VAL A 206 -26.07 -4.33 2.44
C VAL A 206 -25.47 -3.01 2.00
N ALA A 207 -24.16 -3.02 1.74
CA ALA A 207 -23.48 -1.98 1.01
C ALA A 207 -24.12 -2.03 -0.36
N ARG A 208 -25.20 -1.27 -0.53
CA ARG A 208 -25.82 -1.02 -1.81
C ARG A 208 -24.67 -0.53 -2.68
N HIS A 209 -24.23 -1.36 -3.62
CA HIS A 209 -23.45 -0.90 -4.75
C HIS A 209 -24.32 0.09 -5.52
N ARG A 210 -24.35 1.35 -5.04
CA ARG A 210 -24.68 2.49 -5.87
C ARG A 210 -23.52 2.56 -6.86
N ARG A 211 -23.76 2.04 -8.07
CA ARG A 211 -22.96 2.41 -9.24
C ARG A 211 -22.82 3.94 -9.23
N PRO A 212 -21.61 4.50 -9.27
CA PRO A 212 -21.46 5.93 -9.45
C PRO A 212 -21.84 6.24 -10.90
N GLN A 213 -23.02 6.84 -11.11
CA GLN A 213 -23.23 7.64 -12.31
C GLN A 213 -22.58 9.00 -12.05
N GLY A 214 -21.31 9.11 -12.42
CA GLY A 214 -20.59 10.38 -12.45
C GLY A 214 -20.80 11.06 -13.80
N ASN A 215 -21.45 12.22 -13.80
CA ASN A 215 -21.17 13.29 -14.76
C ASN A 215 -20.14 14.23 -14.10
N PRO A 216 -18.98 14.53 -14.71
CA PRO A 216 -17.87 15.21 -14.05
C PRO A 216 -18.04 16.73 -14.15
N ALA A 217 -18.71 17.34 -13.19
CA ALA A 217 -18.56 18.76 -12.95
C ALA A 217 -18.95 19.11 -11.52
N THR A 218 -18.04 19.82 -10.85
CA THR A 218 -18.24 20.51 -9.56
C THR A 218 -18.21 19.63 -8.31
N ARG A 219 -17.08 19.65 -7.59
CA ARG A 219 -16.91 20.51 -6.40
C ARG A 219 -15.60 20.18 -5.65
N ARG A 220 -14.81 21.24 -5.46
CA ARG A 220 -13.81 21.39 -4.40
C ARG A 220 -14.46 21.18 -3.03
N ALA A 221 -13.70 20.56 -2.11
CA ALA A 221 -13.31 21.11 -0.81
C ALA A 221 -13.30 20.05 0.31
N THR A 222 -12.11 19.87 0.89
CA THR A 222 -11.78 19.73 2.33
C THR A 222 -12.49 18.67 3.17
N VAL A 223 -11.70 17.68 3.61
CA VAL A 223 -11.88 16.93 4.88
C VAL A 223 -10.46 16.74 5.43
N GLY A 224 -10.04 17.25 6.59
CA GLY A 224 -10.79 17.51 7.82
C GLY A 224 -10.66 16.29 8.73
N ALA A 225 -9.47 16.07 9.29
CA ALA A 225 -9.17 14.98 10.21
C ALA A 225 -10.12 15.00 11.42
N CYS A 226 -10.74 13.86 11.74
CA CYS A 226 -11.44 13.66 12.99
C CYS A 226 -10.98 12.33 13.60
N SER A 227 -10.16 12.45 14.64
CA SER A 227 -9.76 11.36 15.51
C SER A 227 -10.83 11.18 16.59
N ALA A 228 -11.35 9.96 16.75
CA ALA A 228 -12.20 9.62 17.88
C ALA A 228 -11.70 8.32 18.51
N ARG A 229 -11.10 8.49 19.68
CA ARG A 229 -10.81 7.46 20.68
C ARG A 229 -12.12 6.88 21.19
N CYS A 230 -12.24 5.55 21.20
CA CYS A 230 -13.21 4.84 22.04
C CYS A 230 -12.44 4.19 23.20
N ALA A 231 -12.76 4.61 24.43
CA ALA A 231 -12.40 3.92 25.67
C ALA A 231 -13.68 3.26 26.24
N PRO A 232 -13.59 2.05 26.82
CA PRO A 232 -14.73 1.38 27.45
C PRO A 232 -14.97 1.82 28.90
N ARG A 233 -16.25 1.76 29.32
CA ARG A 233 -16.78 2.08 30.67
C ARG A 233 -16.74 0.87 31.62
N ASP A 234 -16.31 1.17 32.86
CA ASP A 234 -16.71 0.74 34.22
C ASP A 234 -17.14 -0.70 34.53
N ILE A 235 -16.47 -1.30 35.54
CA ILE A 235 -17.10 -2.23 36.50
C ILE A 235 -16.65 -1.86 37.93
N SER A 236 -17.65 -1.72 38.79
CA SER A 236 -17.66 -1.19 40.15
C SER A 236 -16.97 -2.06 41.21
N ALA A 237 -16.57 -1.37 42.28
CA ALA A 237 -16.08 -1.89 43.55
C ALA A 237 -17.19 -2.50 44.45
N GLN A 238 -16.86 -3.58 45.16
CA GLN A 238 -17.42 -4.03 46.46
C GLN A 238 -16.28 -4.81 47.15
N SER A 239 -15.64 -4.35 48.23
CA SER A 239 -16.08 -4.30 49.64
C SER A 239 -16.53 -5.65 50.22
N SER A 240 -15.65 -6.31 50.96
CA SER A 240 -15.99 -7.13 52.13
C SER A 240 -14.74 -7.26 53.01
N ALA A 241 -14.72 -6.45 54.07
CA ALA A 241 -13.94 -6.66 55.28
C ALA A 241 -14.96 -6.68 56.41
N GLU A 242 -15.24 -7.88 56.92
CA GLU A 242 -15.57 -8.24 58.31
C GLU A 242 -15.76 -9.77 58.38
#